data_AF-A0A939WM63-F1
#
_entry.id   AF-A0A939WM63-F1
#
_cell.length_a   1.000
_cell.length_b   1.000
_cell.length_c   1.000
_cell.angle_alpha   90.00
_cell.angle_beta   90.00
_cell.angle_gamma   90.00
#
_symmetry.space_group_name_H-M   'P 1'
#
loop_
_entity.id
_entity.type
_entity.pdbx_description
1 polymer ?
#
loop_
_entity_poly.entity_id
_entity_poly.type
_entity_poly.pdbx_seq_one_letter_code
_entity_poly.pdbx_strand_id
1 'polypeptide(L)'
;NGSEVPVVDIVVGGSPCQDLSVAGKRKGLDGERSGLFMEQIRIIKEMRQNYERELKARGANYNRRDIKPRFMVWENVPGAFSSNNGEDFRAVLEETARIADGDASIPRPEDGLPWSCSGFILADGWSIAWRVHDAQFWGVPQRRRRIALVADFGGQSAPPATV
;
A
#
# COMPACT_ATOMS: atom_id res chain seq x y z
N ASN A 1 15.40 0.86 -13.18
CA ASN A 1 15.31 0.19 -11.86
C ASN A 1 14.71 1.19 -10.87
N GLY A 2 13.98 0.77 -9.83
CA GLY A 2 13.42 1.68 -8.80
C GLY A 2 14.49 2.47 -8.04
N SER A 3 15.72 1.95 -7.97
CA SER A 3 16.88 2.64 -7.38
C SER A 3 17.42 3.80 -8.22
N GLU A 4 17.06 3.89 -9.51
CA GLU A 4 17.56 4.91 -10.44
C GLU A 4 16.59 6.09 -10.61
N VAL A 5 15.39 5.96 -10.05
CA VAL A 5 14.34 6.96 -10.16
C VAL A 5 14.62 8.08 -9.14
N PRO A 6 14.31 9.36 -9.44
CA PRO A 6 14.42 10.42 -8.44
C PRO A 6 13.68 10.08 -7.15
N VAL A 7 14.33 10.35 -6.03
CA VAL A 7 13.74 10.12 -4.71
C VAL A 7 12.54 11.06 -4.52
N VAL A 8 11.42 10.49 -4.09
CA VAL A 8 10.17 11.21 -3.84
C VAL A 8 9.65 10.93 -2.43
N ASP A 9 8.80 11.82 -1.91
CA ASP A 9 8.19 11.64 -0.58
C ASP A 9 6.96 10.72 -0.62
N ILE A 10 6.26 10.69 -1.76
CA ILE A 10 5.00 9.97 -1.96
C ILE A 10 5.02 9.24 -3.30
N VAL A 11 4.61 7.98 -3.31
CA VAL A 11 4.32 7.23 -4.54
C VAL A 11 2.82 6.97 -4.64
N VAL A 12 2.20 7.40 -5.73
CA VAL A 12 0.76 7.20 -5.99
C VAL A 12 0.60 6.25 -7.17
N GLY A 13 -0.28 5.26 -7.04
CA GLY A 13 -0.55 4.29 -8.10
C GLY A 13 -1.98 3.79 -8.11
N GLY A 14 -2.50 3.50 -9.29
CA GLY A 14 -3.80 2.88 -9.52
C GLY A 14 -3.64 1.71 -10.48
N SER A 15 -3.06 0.61 -10.00
CA SER A 15 -2.81 -0.57 -10.83
C SER A 15 -4.13 -1.11 -11.41
N PRO A 16 -4.15 -1.58 -12.68
CA PRO A 16 -5.34 -2.20 -13.27
C PRO A 16 -5.96 -3.24 -12.33
N CYS A 17 -7.28 -3.22 -12.17
CA CYS A 17 -7.95 -4.12 -11.22
C CYS A 17 -7.78 -5.60 -11.57
N GLN A 18 -7.43 -5.93 -12.83
CA GLN A 18 -7.11 -7.29 -13.26
C GLN A 18 -5.84 -7.84 -12.59
N ASP A 19 -4.89 -6.97 -12.23
CA ASP A 19 -3.61 -7.34 -11.64
C ASP A 19 -3.73 -7.82 -10.19
N LEU A 20 -4.86 -7.55 -9.54
CA LEU A 20 -5.16 -7.97 -8.17
C LEU A 20 -5.21 -9.48 -8.02
N SER A 21 -5.78 -10.17 -9.01
CA SER A 21 -5.85 -11.63 -9.03
C SER A 21 -4.47 -12.30 -9.10
N VAL A 22 -3.47 -11.60 -9.64
CA VAL A 22 -2.07 -12.05 -9.71
C VAL A 22 -1.37 -11.86 -8.36
N ALA A 23 -1.75 -10.84 -7.59
CA ALA A 23 -1.24 -10.65 -6.22
C ALA A 23 -1.79 -11.73 -5.26
N GLY A 24 -3.09 -12.02 -5.32
CA GLY A 24 -3.73 -12.99 -4.40
C GLY A 24 -3.38 -14.47 -4.64
N LYS A 25 -2.85 -14.83 -5.82
CA LYS A 25 -2.50 -16.23 -6.16
C LYS A 25 -1.08 -16.66 -5.76
N ARG A 26 -0.26 -15.79 -5.18
CA ARG A 26 1.17 -16.07 -4.87
C ARG A 26 1.37 -16.93 -3.61
N LYS A 27 0.82 -18.14 -3.63
CA LYS A 27 1.18 -19.23 -2.70
C LYS A 27 2.25 -20.18 -3.26
N GLY A 28 2.97 -19.82 -4.33
CA GLY A 28 4.01 -20.65 -4.92
C GLY A 28 5.03 -19.84 -5.71
N LEU A 29 6.29 -20.27 -5.61
CA LEU A 29 7.54 -19.68 -6.10
C LEU A 29 7.54 -19.30 -7.61
N ASP A 30 8.36 -18.31 -7.97
CA ASP A 30 8.92 -18.06 -9.32
C ASP A 30 7.96 -17.91 -10.52
N GLY A 31 6.88 -17.16 -10.36
CA GLY A 31 6.01 -16.78 -11.49
C GLY A 31 6.37 -15.43 -12.10
N GLU A 32 7.17 -15.40 -13.17
CA GLU A 32 7.32 -14.25 -14.06
C GLU A 32 5.94 -13.82 -14.60
N ARG A 33 5.43 -12.70 -14.04
CA ARG A 33 4.49 -11.70 -14.59
C ARG A 33 3.97 -10.89 -13.41
N SER A 34 4.76 -9.92 -12.96
CA SER A 34 4.37 -8.98 -11.91
C SER A 34 3.28 -8.04 -12.43
N GLY A 35 2.06 -8.17 -11.90
CA GLY A 35 1.04 -7.13 -12.08
C GLY A 35 1.57 -5.76 -11.62
N LEU A 36 1.08 -4.66 -12.19
CA LEU A 36 1.60 -3.30 -11.97
C LEU A 36 1.59 -2.88 -10.49
N PHE A 37 0.69 -3.45 -9.68
CA PHE A 37 0.73 -3.29 -8.23
C PHE A 37 2.08 -3.73 -7.64
N MET A 38 2.58 -4.88 -8.07
CA MET A 38 3.81 -5.44 -7.51
C MET A 38 5.06 -4.78 -8.07
N GLU A 39 4.97 -4.19 -9.27
CA GLU A 39 5.99 -3.25 -9.75
C GLU A 39 6.02 -1.98 -8.91
N GLN A 40 4.86 -1.43 -8.49
CA GLN A 40 4.81 -0.32 -7.55
C GLN A 40 5.49 -0.69 -6.22
N ILE A 41 5.19 -1.87 -5.65
CA ILE A 41 5.84 -2.37 -4.43
C ILE A 41 7.37 -2.50 -4.64
N ARG A 42 7.80 -3.09 -5.77
CA ARG A 42 9.22 -3.26 -6.10
C ARG A 42 9.95 -1.93 -6.18
N ILE A 43 9.39 -0.97 -6.91
CA ILE A 43 9.98 0.37 -7.06
C ILE A 43 10.12 1.06 -5.71
N ILE A 44 9.09 0.99 -4.85
CA ILE A 44 9.14 1.60 -3.52
C ILE A 44 10.23 0.94 -2.66
N LYS A 45 10.33 -0.39 -2.65
CA LYS A 45 11.37 -1.12 -1.91
C LYS A 45 12.78 -0.75 -2.38
N GLU A 46 13.01 -0.78 -3.69
CA GLU A 46 14.31 -0.45 -4.31
C GLU A 46 14.71 1.01 -4.02
N MET A 47 13.77 1.95 -4.13
CA MET A 47 14.00 3.37 -3.82
C MET A 47 14.39 3.58 -2.35
N ARG A 48 13.65 2.97 -1.41
CA ARG A 48 13.95 3.06 0.03
C ARG A 48 15.32 2.52 0.35
N GLN A 49 15.65 1.33 -0.16
CA GLN A 49 16.95 0.71 0.04
C GLN A 49 18.10 1.53 -0.54
N ASN A 50 17.91 2.16 -1.70
CA ASN A 50 18.93 3.04 -2.28
C ASN A 50 19.11 4.30 -1.44
N TYR A 51 18.02 4.97 -1.08
CA TYR A 51 18.05 6.20 -0.31
C TYR A 51 18.64 6.00 1.10
N GLU A 52 18.30 4.90 1.79
CA GLU A 52 18.93 4.56 3.07
C GLU A 52 20.43 4.29 2.95
N ARG A 53 20.88 3.66 1.86
CA ARG A 53 22.31 3.45 1.59
C ARG A 53 23.03 4.80 1.40
N GLU A 54 22.44 5.73 0.67
CA GLU A 54 23.00 7.07 0.45
C GLU A 54 23.09 7.88 1.75
N LEU A 55 22.05 7.83 2.60
CA LEU A 55 22.06 8.49 3.90
C LEU A 55 23.18 7.96 4.80
N LYS A 56 23.32 6.63 4.88
CA LYS A 56 24.39 5.98 5.64
C LYS A 56 25.77 6.35 5.11
N ALA A 57 25.96 6.35 3.79
CA ALA A 57 27.24 6.69 3.16
C ALA A 57 27.70 8.12 3.45
N ARG A 58 26.76 9.05 3.68
CA ARG A 58 27.04 10.45 4.03
C ARG A 58 27.15 10.70 5.54
N GLY A 59 27.04 9.66 6.37
CA GLY A 59 27.03 9.78 7.82
C GLY A 59 25.84 10.60 8.35
N ALA A 60 24.74 10.64 7.60
CA ALA A 60 23.56 11.39 8.02
C ALA A 60 22.87 10.68 9.20
N ASN A 61 22.59 11.42 10.26
CA ASN A 61 21.62 10.98 11.27
C ASN A 61 20.23 11.18 10.70
N TYR A 62 19.45 10.10 10.58
CA TYR A 62 18.09 10.14 10.08
C TYR A 62 17.18 9.30 10.97
N ASN A 63 15.91 9.71 11.07
CA ASN A 63 14.89 9.00 11.83
C ASN A 63 13.78 8.48 10.89
N ARG A 64 12.75 7.85 11.47
CA ARG A 64 11.62 7.25 10.74
C ARG A 64 10.86 8.25 9.85
N ARG A 65 10.91 9.57 10.12
CA ARG A 65 10.26 10.60 9.29
C ARG A 65 11.06 10.99 8.06
N ASP A 66 12.35 10.68 8.05
CA ASP A 66 13.26 11.07 6.98
C ASP A 66 13.34 10.03 5.86
N ILE A 67 12.73 8.86 6.05
CA ILE A 67 12.63 7.78 5.05
C ILE A 67 11.92 8.26 3.79
N LYS A 68 12.33 7.72 2.62
CA LYS A 68 11.72 8.09 1.34
C LYS A 68 11.52 6.88 0.40
N PRO A 69 10.35 6.74 -0.25
CA PRO A 69 9.13 7.49 0.02
C PRO A 69 8.59 7.14 1.41
N ARG A 70 8.04 8.15 2.08
CA ARG A 70 7.36 7.96 3.37
C ARG A 70 5.95 7.44 3.14
N PHE A 71 5.26 7.95 2.12
CA PHE A 71 3.87 7.59 1.86
C PHE A 71 3.72 6.81 0.56
N MET A 72 2.76 5.89 0.58
CA MET A 72 2.23 5.24 -0.61
C MET A 72 0.72 5.46 -0.66
N VAL A 73 0.22 5.80 -1.84
CA VAL A 73 -1.22 5.84 -2.11
C VAL A 73 -1.55 4.81 -3.18
N TRP A 74 -2.57 4.01 -2.90
CA TRP A 74 -3.12 3.05 -3.83
C TRP A 74 -4.61 3.33 -4.06
N GLU A 75 -4.98 3.56 -5.31
CA GLU A 75 -6.36 3.77 -5.75
C GLU A 75 -6.88 2.51 -6.46
N ASN A 76 -8.12 2.10 -6.16
CA ASN A 76 -8.77 1.04 -6.91
C ASN A 76 -10.29 1.04 -6.79
N VAL A 77 -10.95 0.11 -7.48
CA VAL A 77 -12.40 -0.08 -7.42
C VAL A 77 -12.83 -0.86 -6.15
N PRO A 78 -14.02 -0.58 -5.58
CA PRO A 78 -14.54 -1.32 -4.42
C PRO A 78 -14.66 -2.84 -4.63
N GLY A 79 -14.72 -3.31 -5.88
CA GLY A 79 -14.71 -4.74 -6.21
C GLY A 79 -13.47 -5.48 -5.72
N ALA A 80 -12.36 -4.77 -5.43
CA ALA A 80 -11.17 -5.37 -4.82
C ALA A 80 -11.47 -6.05 -3.47
N PHE A 81 -12.42 -5.53 -2.69
CA PHE A 81 -12.81 -6.10 -1.39
C PHE A 81 -13.43 -7.49 -1.47
N SER A 82 -14.07 -7.84 -2.59
CA SER A 82 -14.71 -9.15 -2.77
C SER A 82 -13.97 -10.05 -3.76
N SER A 83 -12.98 -9.52 -4.48
CA SER A 83 -12.20 -10.29 -5.44
C SER A 83 -11.49 -11.46 -4.77
N ASN A 84 -11.55 -12.63 -5.40
CA ASN A 84 -10.94 -13.86 -4.90
C ASN A 84 -11.32 -14.16 -3.43
N ASN A 85 -12.60 -14.01 -3.09
CA ASN A 85 -13.13 -14.15 -1.72
C ASN A 85 -12.43 -13.22 -0.70
N GLY A 86 -12.03 -12.02 -1.14
CA GLY A 86 -11.34 -11.03 -0.33
C GLY A 86 -9.82 -11.23 -0.21
N GLU A 87 -9.25 -12.26 -0.84
CA GLU A 87 -7.80 -12.51 -0.80
C GLU A 87 -7.00 -11.42 -1.49
N ASP A 88 -7.50 -10.85 -2.57
CA ASP A 88 -6.70 -9.90 -3.33
C ASP A 88 -6.47 -8.62 -2.53
N PHE A 89 -7.49 -8.14 -1.80
CA PHE A 89 -7.32 -6.99 -0.91
C PHE A 89 -6.45 -7.32 0.31
N ARG A 90 -6.55 -8.54 0.86
CA ARG A 90 -5.60 -9.02 1.89
C ARG A 90 -4.16 -8.95 1.39
N ALA A 91 -3.91 -9.44 0.17
CA ALA A 91 -2.60 -9.42 -0.46
C ALA A 91 -2.09 -7.99 -0.70
N VAL A 92 -2.97 -7.06 -1.10
CA VAL A 92 -2.61 -5.63 -1.21
C VAL A 92 -2.15 -5.06 0.13
N LEU A 93 -2.89 -5.31 1.20
CA LEU A 93 -2.54 -4.85 2.55
C LEU A 93 -1.20 -5.47 3.01
N GLU A 94 -1.04 -6.77 2.81
CA GLU A 94 0.14 -7.52 3.21
C GLU A 94 1.40 -7.09 2.44
N GLU A 95 1.34 -7.00 1.11
CA GLU A 95 2.49 -6.56 0.31
C GLU A 95 2.86 -5.10 0.57
N THR A 96 1.87 -4.25 0.85
CA THR A 96 2.10 -2.86 1.28
C THR A 96 2.79 -2.82 2.65
N ALA A 97 2.33 -3.62 3.61
CA ALA A 97 2.97 -3.74 4.93
C ALA A 97 4.42 -4.25 4.81
N ARG A 98 4.66 -5.21 3.91
CA ARG A 98 5.99 -5.77 3.60
C ARG A 98 7.00 -4.80 3.02
N ILE A 99 6.59 -3.57 2.69
CA ILE A 99 7.55 -2.49 2.39
C ILE A 99 8.31 -2.07 3.65
N ALA A 100 7.62 -2.01 4.79
CA ALA A 100 8.20 -1.58 6.08
C ALA A 100 8.60 -2.76 6.97
N ASP A 101 7.87 -3.88 6.90
CA ASP A 101 8.09 -5.07 7.72
C ASP A 101 8.01 -6.33 6.86
N GLY A 102 9.16 -6.87 6.46
CA GLY A 102 9.26 -8.00 5.52
C GLY A 102 8.53 -9.26 5.95
N ASP A 103 8.31 -9.44 7.26
CA ASP A 103 7.62 -10.59 7.86
C ASP A 103 6.14 -10.30 8.16
N ALA A 104 5.64 -9.12 7.77
CA ALA A 104 4.25 -8.75 7.98
C ALA A 104 3.28 -9.79 7.38
N SER A 105 2.28 -10.12 8.19
CA SER A 105 1.18 -11.02 7.87
C SER A 105 -0.12 -10.35 8.25
N ILE A 106 -1.05 -10.22 7.30
CA ILE A 106 -2.33 -9.57 7.52
C ILE A 106 -3.44 -10.61 7.55
N PRO A 107 -4.16 -10.77 8.67
CA PRO A 107 -5.29 -11.69 8.73
C PRO A 107 -6.46 -11.17 7.90
N ARG A 108 -7.36 -12.08 7.53
CA ARG A 108 -8.68 -11.70 7.01
C ARG A 108 -9.53 -11.08 8.13
N PRO A 109 -10.61 -10.35 7.76
CA PRO A 109 -11.74 -10.17 8.67
C PRO A 109 -12.21 -11.53 9.21
N GLU A 110 -12.90 -11.53 10.34
CA GLU A 110 -13.47 -12.76 10.92
C GLU A 110 -14.24 -13.57 9.87
N ASP A 111 -14.20 -14.89 9.99
CA ASP A 111 -14.68 -15.80 8.94
C ASP A 111 -16.10 -15.44 8.47
N GLY A 112 -16.22 -15.17 7.17
CA GLY A 112 -17.47 -14.81 6.51
C GLY A 112 -17.79 -13.30 6.51
N LEU A 113 -17.03 -12.46 7.23
CA LEU A 113 -17.21 -11.01 7.19
C LEU A 113 -16.51 -10.39 5.96
N PRO A 114 -17.17 -9.48 5.24
CA PRO A 114 -16.55 -8.74 4.15
C PRO A 114 -15.58 -7.68 4.68
N TRP A 115 -14.62 -7.28 3.84
CA TRP A 115 -13.81 -6.09 4.11
C TRP A 115 -14.70 -4.84 4.23
N SER A 116 -14.47 -4.07 5.29
CA SER A 116 -15.18 -2.80 5.52
C SER A 116 -14.77 -1.74 4.48
N CYS A 117 -15.71 -0.85 4.12
CA CYS A 117 -15.45 0.27 3.21
C CYS A 117 -14.45 1.30 3.78
N SER A 118 -14.08 1.18 5.05
CA SER A 118 -12.96 1.87 5.66
C SER A 118 -12.33 1.02 6.75
N GLY A 119 -11.05 1.21 7.00
CA GLY A 119 -10.33 0.56 8.08
C GLY A 119 -8.89 1.05 8.17
N PHE A 120 -8.17 0.54 9.15
CA PHE A 120 -6.77 0.88 9.36
C PHE A 120 -6.01 -0.27 10.05
N ILE A 121 -4.69 -0.25 9.92
CA ILE A 121 -3.73 -1.15 10.55
C ILE A 121 -2.65 -0.26 11.18
N LEU A 122 -2.39 -0.47 12.46
CA LEU A 122 -1.30 0.18 13.20
C LEU A 122 -0.26 -0.88 13.57
N ALA A 123 1.00 -0.59 13.30
CA ALA A 123 2.14 -1.40 13.70
C ALA A 123 3.25 -0.49 14.25
N ASP A 124 4.32 -1.08 14.80
CA ASP A 124 5.48 -0.27 15.20
C ASP A 124 6.20 0.27 13.95
N GLY A 125 6.19 1.59 13.80
CA GLY A 125 6.93 2.27 12.74
C GLY A 125 6.23 2.36 11.39
N TRP A 126 5.02 1.80 11.22
CA TRP A 126 4.23 1.99 10.01
C TRP A 126 2.72 1.87 10.26
N SER A 127 1.93 2.36 9.31
CA SER A 127 0.49 2.22 9.36
C SER A 127 -0.14 2.26 7.98
N ILE A 128 -1.31 1.64 7.84
CA ILE A 128 -2.10 1.64 6.60
C ILE A 128 -3.52 2.05 6.95
N ALA A 129 -4.13 2.92 6.17
CA ALA A 129 -5.56 3.25 6.29
C ALA A 129 -6.20 3.20 4.91
N TRP A 130 -7.47 2.83 4.84
CA TRP A 130 -8.24 2.89 3.60
C TRP A 130 -9.65 3.41 3.83
N ARG A 131 -10.23 3.98 2.77
CA ARG A 131 -11.63 4.40 2.71
C ARG A 131 -12.14 4.40 1.28
N VAL A 132 -13.42 4.10 1.10
CA VAL A 132 -14.14 4.34 -0.16
C VAL A 132 -14.66 5.78 -0.20
N HIS A 133 -14.27 6.51 -1.24
CA HIS A 133 -14.78 7.83 -1.57
C HIS A 133 -15.68 7.74 -2.79
N ASP A 134 -16.75 8.55 -2.83
CA ASP A 134 -17.60 8.70 -4.03
C ASP A 134 -17.47 10.12 -4.57
N ALA A 135 -16.98 10.25 -5.80
CA ALA A 135 -16.69 11.54 -6.44
C ALA A 135 -17.88 12.51 -6.46
N GLN A 136 -19.13 12.01 -6.39
CA GLN A 136 -20.34 12.85 -6.33
C GLN A 136 -20.34 13.83 -5.14
N PHE A 137 -19.60 13.51 -4.06
CA PHE A 137 -19.47 14.36 -2.87
C PHE A 137 -18.24 15.28 -2.90
N TRP A 138 -17.50 15.32 -4.01
CA TRP A 138 -16.23 16.05 -4.14
C TRP A 138 -16.23 17.01 -5.33
N GLY A 139 -17.39 17.60 -5.64
CA GLY A 139 -17.53 18.62 -6.67
C GLY A 139 -17.54 18.10 -8.11
N VAL A 140 -17.66 16.78 -8.32
CA VAL A 140 -17.76 16.16 -9.65
C VAL A 140 -19.15 15.54 -9.82
N PRO A 141 -19.93 15.88 -10.86
CA PRO A 141 -21.28 15.34 -11.08
C PRO A 141 -21.23 13.90 -11.65
N GLN A 142 -20.57 12.99 -10.95
CA GLN A 142 -20.34 11.62 -11.37
C GLN A 142 -20.38 10.69 -10.16
N ARG A 143 -21.22 9.64 -10.20
CA ARG A 143 -21.13 8.52 -9.26
C ARG A 143 -19.93 7.67 -9.63
N ARG A 144 -18.86 7.77 -8.82
CA ARG A 144 -17.62 7.03 -9.03
C ARG A 144 -17.00 6.73 -7.68
N ARG A 145 -17.33 5.55 -7.16
CA ARG A 145 -16.79 5.03 -5.91
C ARG A 145 -15.41 4.43 -6.13
N ARG A 146 -14.43 4.81 -5.31
CA ARG A 146 -13.04 4.32 -5.34
C ARG A 146 -12.48 4.16 -3.95
N ILE A 147 -11.68 3.11 -3.76
CA ILE A 147 -10.83 2.91 -2.60
C ILE A 147 -9.67 3.89 -2.72
N ALA A 148 -9.40 4.63 -1.66
CA ALA A 148 -8.13 5.27 -1.42
C ALA A 148 -7.48 4.57 -0.23
N LEU A 149 -6.34 3.91 -0.46
CA LEU A 149 -5.49 3.33 0.57
C LEU A 149 -4.25 4.20 0.71
N VAL A 150 -3.91 4.57 1.93
CA VAL A 150 -2.71 5.35 2.26
C VAL A 150 -1.88 4.55 3.26
N ALA A 151 -0.62 4.30 2.91
CA ALA A 151 0.38 3.77 3.83
C ALA A 151 1.32 4.89 4.28
N ASP A 152 1.60 4.98 5.58
CA ASP A 152 2.65 5.79 6.18
C ASP A 152 3.73 4.86 6.75
N PHE A 153 4.89 4.83 6.10
CA PHE A 153 6.00 3.98 6.51
C PHE A 153 6.87 4.59 7.62
N GLY A 154 6.56 5.82 8.05
CA GLY A 154 7.19 6.47 9.20
C GLY A 154 6.39 6.29 10.50
N GLY A 155 5.17 5.74 10.38
CA GLY A 155 4.22 5.54 11.47
C GLY A 155 3.56 6.84 11.97
N GLN A 156 2.56 6.68 12.85
CA GLN A 156 1.90 7.74 13.62
C GLN A 156 0.87 8.63 12.89
N SER A 157 0.64 8.47 11.59
CA SER A 157 -0.33 9.31 10.84
C SER A 157 -1.68 8.65 10.53
N ALA A 158 -1.86 7.35 10.82
CA ALA A 158 -3.14 6.67 10.67
C ALA A 158 -4.02 6.54 11.94
N PRO A 159 -3.77 7.18 13.11
CA PRO A 159 -4.74 7.06 14.19
C PRO A 159 -6.08 7.66 13.74
N PRO A 160 -7.21 7.05 14.12
CA PRO A 160 -8.52 7.62 13.82
C PRO A 160 -8.56 9.05 14.36
N ALA A 161 -9.12 9.97 13.58
CA ALA A 161 -9.56 11.25 14.15
C ALA A 161 -10.49 10.90 15.31
N THR A 162 -10.08 11.20 16.54
CA THR A 162 -11.00 11.19 17.68
C THR A 162 -12.13 12.15 17.33
N VAL A 163 -13.31 11.58 17.08
CA VAL A 163 -14.56 12.31 16.90
C VAL A 163 -15.19 12.53 18.27
#